data_AF-A0A0J9RER0-F1
#
_entry.id   AF-A0A0J9RER0-F1
#
_cell.length_a   1.000
_cell.length_b   1.000
_cell.length_c   1.000
_cell.angle_alpha   90.00
_cell.angle_beta   90.00
_cell.angle_gamma   90.00
#
_symmetry.space_group_name_H-M   'P 1'
#
loop_
_entity.id
_entity.type
_entity.pdbx_description
1 polymer ?
#
loop_
_entity_poly.entity_id
_entity_poly.type
_entity_poly.pdbx_seq_one_letter_code
_entity_poly.pdbx_strand_id
1 'polypeptide(L)' 'MNCFSKVLVLAAILFLSIGSGWSQMPFRKCGNGIGYCTSVRTRCRAIAPPTECGPKEKCCKR' A
#
# COMPACT_ATOMS: atom_id res chain seq x y z
N MET A 1 2.42 -7.13 43.65
CA MET A 1 1.77 -7.36 42.33
C MET A 1 1.38 -6.00 41.78
N ASN A 2 2.32 -5.34 41.12
CA ASN A 2 2.27 -3.91 40.84
C ASN A 2 1.41 -3.64 39.61
N CYS A 3 0.26 -2.99 39.80
CA CYS A 3 -0.66 -2.57 38.73
C CYS A 3 0.06 -1.85 37.58
N PHE A 4 1.14 -1.14 37.88
CA PHE A 4 2.01 -0.46 36.90
C PHE A 4 2.58 -1.38 35.82
N SER A 5 2.94 -2.63 36.15
CA SER A 5 3.46 -3.58 35.16
C SER A 5 2.41 -3.95 34.11
N LYS A 6 1.13 -4.06 34.49
CA LYS A 6 0.05 -4.36 33.54
C LYS A 6 -0.19 -3.21 32.57
N VAL A 7 -0.11 -1.97 33.07
CA VAL A 7 -0.29 -0.76 32.24
C VAL A 7 0.82 -0.63 31.19
N LEU A 8 2.08 -0.89 31.58
CA LEU A 8 3.22 -0.87 30.67
C LEU A 8 3.11 -1.93 29.56
N VAL A 9 2.66 -3.13 29.89
CA VAL A 9 2.45 -4.21 28.91
C VAL A 9 1.34 -3.85 27.92
N LEU A 10 0.22 -3.30 28.39
CA LEU A 10 -0.88 -2.85 27.53
C LEU A 10 -0.44 -1.73 26.58
N ALA A 11 0.34 -0.76 27.05
CA ALA A 11 0.88 0.30 26.21
C ALA A 11 1.80 -0.25 25.11
N ALA A 12 2.70 -1.19 25.46
CA ALA A 12 3.60 -1.82 24.50
C ALA A 12 2.84 -2.57 23.38
N ILE A 13 1.77 -3.29 23.72
CA ILE A 13 0.94 -4.01 22.73
C ILE A 13 0.24 -3.03 21.77
N LEU A 14 -0.27 -1.91 22.29
CA LEU A 14 -0.88 -0.84 21.49
C LEU A 14 0.13 -0.20 20.51
N PHE A 15 1.34 0.12 20.97
CA PHE A 15 2.40 0.67 20.11
C PHE A 15 2.81 -0.30 18.99
N LEU A 16 2.89 -1.60 19.28
CA LEU A 16 3.20 -2.63 18.27
C LEU A 16 2.07 -2.81 17.24
N SER A 17 0.81 -2.60 17.65
CA SER A 17 -0.36 -2.79 16.79
C SER A 17 -0.61 -1.61 15.84
N ILE A 18 -0.12 -0.41 16.16
CA ILE A 18 -0.20 0.77 15.29
C ILE A 18 0.77 0.67 14.10
N GLY A 19 1.87 -0.10 14.24
CA GLY A 19 2.85 -0.34 13.17
C GLY A 19 2.36 -1.24 12.04
N SER A 20 1.28 -2.01 12.24
CA SER A 20 0.60 -2.79 11.20
C SER A 20 -0.36 -1.95 10.35
N GLY A 21 -0.14 -0.64 10.29
CA GLY A 21 -0.77 0.27 9.35
C GLY A 21 -0.37 -0.10 7.92
N TRP A 22 -1.12 -1.02 7.32
CA TRP A 22 -1.28 -1.20 5.88
C TRP A 22 0.04 -1.13 5.11
N SER A 23 0.64 -2.30 4.84
CA SER A 23 1.57 -2.45 3.73
C SER A 23 0.78 -2.19 2.42
N GLN A 24 0.52 -0.92 2.13
CA GLN A 24 0.11 -0.46 0.83
C GLN A 24 1.34 -0.64 -0.03
N MET A 25 1.52 -1.86 -0.55
CA MET A 25 2.55 -2.19 -1.52
C MET A 25 2.59 -1.04 -2.52
N PRO A 26 3.70 -0.31 -2.65
CA PRO A 26 3.75 0.86 -3.51
C PRO A 26 3.40 0.39 -4.92
N PHE A 27 2.30 0.90 -5.47
CA PHE A 27 1.91 0.59 -6.85
C PHE A 27 3.11 0.87 -7.75
N ARG A 28 3.48 -0.09 -8.61
CA ARG A 28 4.60 0.07 -9.54
C ARG A 28 4.36 1.32 -10.37
N LYS A 29 5.34 2.24 -10.41
CA LYS A 29 5.26 3.43 -11.26
C LYS A 29 5.36 3.01 -12.72
N CYS A 30 4.64 3.72 -13.58
CA CYS A 30 4.62 3.54 -15.03
C CYS A 30 4.46 4.89 -15.74
N GLY A 31 4.53 4.89 -17.06
CA GLY A 31 4.53 6.07 -17.90
C GLY A 31 5.64 7.03 -17.49
N ASN A 32 6.88 6.58 -17.37
CA ASN A 32 7.99 7.45 -16.95
C ASN A 32 7.75 8.18 -15.59
N GLY A 33 6.98 7.56 -14.68
CA GLY A 33 6.72 8.09 -13.34
C GLY A 33 5.50 8.99 -13.20
N ILE A 34 4.74 9.25 -14.27
CA ILE A 34 3.48 10.02 -14.20
C ILE A 34 2.24 9.15 -13.85
N GLY A 35 2.39 7.83 -13.81
CA GLY A 35 1.32 6.90 -13.48
C GLY A 35 1.72 5.76 -12.56
N TYR A 36 0.72 4.92 -12.28
CA TYR A 36 0.84 3.71 -11.47
C TYR A 36 0.13 2.53 -12.15
N CYS A 37 0.74 1.35 -12.02
CA CYS A 37 0.14 0.09 -12.43
C CYS A 37 -1.01 -0.24 -11.50
N THR A 38 -2.18 -0.50 -12.07
CA THR A 38 -3.38 -0.91 -11.36
C THR A 38 -4.09 -2.00 -12.15
N SER A 39 -5.05 -2.69 -11.54
CA SER A 39 -5.82 -3.72 -12.23
C SER A 39 -6.51 -3.15 -13.48
N VAL A 40 -6.61 -3.94 -14.56
CA VAL A 40 -7.43 -3.59 -15.73
C VAL A 40 -8.89 -3.28 -15.38
N ARG A 41 -9.38 -3.83 -14.26
CA ARG A 41 -10.73 -3.59 -13.71
C ARG A 41 -10.91 -2.18 -13.13
N THR A 42 -9.83 -1.51 -12.72
CA THR A 42 -9.90 -0.16 -12.16
C THR A 42 -10.44 0.81 -13.21
N ARG A 43 -11.39 1.68 -12.85
CA ARG A 43 -11.93 2.70 -13.77
C ARG A 43 -10.95 3.86 -13.93
N CYS A 44 -10.02 3.70 -14.86
CA CYS A 44 -9.07 4.74 -15.23
C CYS A 44 -8.63 4.57 -16.70
N ARG A 45 -8.26 5.70 -17.32
CA ARG A 45 -7.75 5.75 -18.70
C ARG A 45 -6.27 5.34 -18.69
N ALA A 46 -5.93 4.39 -19.55
CA ALA A 46 -4.54 3.96 -19.71
C ALA A 46 -3.70 5.10 -20.33
N ILE A 47 -2.55 5.39 -19.74
CA ILE A 47 -1.63 6.45 -20.21
C ILE A 47 -0.35 5.91 -20.86
N ALA A 48 -0.04 4.64 -20.64
CA ALA A 48 1.15 3.97 -21.15
C ALA A 48 0.78 2.53 -21.58
N PRO A 49 1.59 1.89 -22.45
CA PRO A 49 1.32 0.54 -22.90
C PRO A 49 1.35 -0.48 -21.74
N PRO A 50 0.60 -1.59 -21.85
CA PRO A 50 0.51 -2.61 -20.79
C PRO A 50 1.84 -3.35 -20.56
N THR A 51 2.81 -3.24 -21.46
CA THR A 51 4.16 -3.81 -21.34
C THR A 51 4.94 -3.27 -20.14
N GLU A 52 4.59 -2.09 -19.63
CA GLU A 52 5.23 -1.52 -18.44
C GLU A 52 4.68 -2.10 -17.13
N CYS A 53 3.50 -2.73 -17.16
CA CYS A 53 2.85 -3.31 -16.00
C CYS A 53 2.73 -4.84 -16.12
N GLY A 54 2.32 -5.51 -15.03
CA GLY A 54 2.15 -6.96 -15.03
C GLY A 54 0.96 -7.44 -15.89
N PRO A 55 0.84 -8.76 -16.10
CA PRO A 55 -0.33 -9.34 -16.74
C PRO A 55 -1.60 -8.99 -15.93
N LYS A 56 -2.64 -8.50 -16.63
CA LYS A 56 -3.91 -7.98 -16.05
C LYS A 56 -3.78 -6.65 -15.29
N GLU A 57 -2.70 -5.92 -15.51
CA GLU A 57 -2.55 -4.54 -15.05
C GLU A 57 -2.56 -3.56 -16.23
N LYS A 58 -2.86 -2.30 -15.93
CA LYS A 58 -2.74 -1.18 -16.86
C LYS A 58 -2.13 0.02 -16.15
N CYS A 59 -1.43 0.84 -16.91
CA CYS A 59 -0.84 2.07 -16.38
C CYS A 59 -1.88 3.19 -16.34
N CYS A 60 -2.20 3.70 -15.16
CA CYS A 60 -3.15 4.79 -14.97
C CYS A 60 -2.51 6.02 -14.34
N LYS A 61 -3.03 7.21 -14.69
CA LYS A 61 -2.62 8.47 -14.07
C LYS A 61 -3.17 8.54 -12.63
N ARG A 62 -2.36 9.07 -11.69
CA ARG A 62 -2.76 9.37 -10.31
C ARG A 62 -3.97 10.30 -10.26
#